data_AF-A0A7K1GIN8-F1
#
_entry.id   AF-A0A7K1GIN8-F1
#
_cell.length_a   1.000
_cell.length_b   1.000
_cell.length_c   1.000
_cell.angle_alpha   90.00
_cell.angle_beta   90.00
_cell.angle_gamma   90.00
#
_symmetry.space_group_name_H-M   'P 1'
#
loop_
_entity.id
_entity.type
_entity.pdbx_description
1 polymer ?
#
loop_
_entity_poly.entity_id
_entity_poly.type
_entity_poly.pdbx_seq_one_letter_code
_entity_poly.pdbx_strand_id
1 'polypeptide(L)'
;MRKVGLAIVGLMLLTVSCKDKEVETPVVVEETKVETVEEQPKTTELRLSAENMDKYAESEDKMMVSLGDDDQMRLQKAIQIIGNYNIVYGAEEDIDNDKTDAVFLKQVGGKTFKEVCEVAEGYLKAYQQRELDRINTLLGTIKDPKAASEEDKYNEAQNDLEEAKKMPITIDAYDYNEECFL
;
A
#
# COMPACT_ATOMS: atom_id res chain seq x y z
N MET A 1 -2.86 -23.32 -61.50
CA MET A 1 -2.27 -24.50 -60.82
C MET A 1 -2.36 -24.25 -59.31
N ARG A 2 -3.09 -25.10 -58.56
CA ARG A 2 -2.65 -25.93 -57.39
C ARG A 2 -1.91 -25.16 -56.26
N LYS A 3 -2.13 -25.30 -54.95
CA LYS A 3 -3.07 -25.97 -53.98
C LYS A 3 -2.69 -25.33 -52.60
N VAL A 4 -3.60 -24.70 -51.85
CA VAL A 4 -4.26 -25.12 -50.58
C VAL A 4 -3.48 -26.02 -49.59
N GLY A 5 -3.41 -25.54 -48.33
CA GLY A 5 -3.46 -26.28 -47.04
C GLY A 5 -3.28 -25.24 -45.90
N LEU A 6 -4.17 -24.93 -44.95
CA LEU A 6 -5.25 -25.64 -44.19
C LEU A 6 -4.76 -26.98 -43.61
N ALA A 7 -4.89 -27.33 -42.32
CA ALA A 7 -5.69 -26.84 -41.17
C ALA A 7 -5.04 -27.37 -39.85
N ILE A 8 -5.12 -26.68 -38.70
CA ILE A 8 -6.07 -26.81 -37.54
C ILE A 8 -6.13 -28.19 -36.85
N VAL A 9 -6.21 -28.15 -35.50
CA VAL A 9 -6.74 -29.14 -34.51
C VAL A 9 -5.71 -30.19 -34.07
N GLY A 10 -5.56 -30.58 -32.81
CA GLY A 10 -6.28 -30.38 -31.55
C GLY A 10 -5.56 -31.21 -30.48
N LEU A 11 -5.55 -30.77 -29.21
CA LEU A 11 -6.45 -31.24 -28.15
C LEU A 11 -6.21 -32.71 -27.70
N MET A 12 -5.83 -32.83 -26.42
CA MET A 12 -6.30 -33.83 -25.45
C MET A 12 -5.82 -35.30 -25.57
N LEU A 13 -5.13 -35.82 -24.54
CA LEU A 13 -5.72 -36.57 -23.40
C LEU A 13 -4.69 -37.47 -22.69
N LEU A 14 -4.85 -37.48 -21.36
CA LEU A 14 -4.42 -38.46 -20.37
C LEU A 14 -4.30 -39.90 -20.88
N THR A 15 -3.28 -40.65 -20.46
CA THR A 15 -3.48 -41.99 -19.89
C THR A 15 -2.33 -42.38 -18.95
N VAL A 16 -2.72 -42.70 -17.73
CA VAL A 16 -1.96 -43.46 -16.72
C VAL A 16 -1.74 -44.87 -17.23
N SER A 17 -0.57 -45.47 -16.99
CA SER A 17 -0.48 -46.93 -16.89
C SER A 17 0.69 -47.34 -16.01
N CYS A 18 0.35 -47.76 -14.78
CA CYS A 18 1.17 -48.60 -13.93
C CYS A 18 1.62 -49.84 -14.70
N LYS A 19 2.89 -50.21 -14.56
CA LYS A 19 3.31 -51.61 -14.62
C LYS A 19 3.87 -52.01 -13.27
N ASP A 20 3.07 -52.82 -12.58
CA ASP A 20 3.47 -53.68 -11.48
C ASP A 20 4.62 -54.63 -11.88
N LYS A 21 5.54 -54.80 -10.95
CA LYS A 21 6.35 -56.00 -10.60
C LYS A 21 7.48 -55.50 -9.69
N GLU A 22 7.77 -56.02 -8.51
CA GLU A 22 7.42 -57.28 -7.87
C GLU A 22 7.56 -57.08 -6.34
N VAL A 23 6.74 -57.82 -5.59
CA VAL A 23 6.68 -57.84 -4.13
C VAL A 23 7.81 -58.71 -3.59
N GLU A 24 8.60 -58.18 -2.65
CA GLU A 24 9.06 -58.93 -1.48
C GLU A 24 8.92 -58.02 -0.24
N THR A 25 8.04 -58.43 0.67
CA THR A 25 8.06 -58.04 2.10
C THR A 25 8.46 -59.31 2.87
N PRO A 26 8.89 -59.29 4.14
CA PRO A 26 8.71 -58.21 5.13
C PRO A 26 9.90 -58.00 6.11
N VAL A 27 10.18 -56.75 6.50
CA VAL A 27 10.72 -56.49 7.85
C VAL A 27 10.06 -55.24 8.39
N VAL A 28 9.26 -55.43 9.43
CA VAL A 28 8.71 -54.35 10.26
C VAL A 28 9.88 -53.73 11.02
N VAL A 29 10.23 -52.51 10.66
CA VAL A 29 10.93 -51.57 11.53
C VAL A 29 10.11 -50.29 11.49
N GLU A 30 9.62 -49.87 12.65
CA GLU A 30 8.89 -48.60 12.82
C GLU A 30 9.78 -47.44 12.35
N GLU A 31 9.61 -47.00 11.11
CA GLU A 31 10.18 -45.74 10.67
C GLU A 31 9.23 -44.62 11.06
N THR A 32 9.71 -43.83 12.01
CA THR A 32 9.12 -42.58 12.47
C THR A 32 8.78 -41.72 11.25
N LYS A 33 7.49 -41.43 11.06
CA LYS A 33 7.00 -40.51 10.04
C LYS A 33 7.50 -39.10 10.38
N VAL A 34 8.70 -38.77 9.89
CA VAL A 34 9.14 -37.38 9.84
C VAL A 34 8.38 -36.77 8.67
N GLU A 35 7.25 -36.13 8.97
CA GLU A 35 6.65 -35.17 8.06
C GLU A 35 7.69 -34.08 7.81
N THR A 36 8.34 -34.15 6.64
CA THR A 36 9.03 -33.00 6.08
C THR A 36 7.96 -31.94 5.84
N VAL A 37 7.80 -31.05 6.80
CA VAL A 37 7.23 -29.74 6.57
C VAL A 37 8.09 -29.14 5.46
N GLU A 38 7.55 -29.02 4.25
CA GLU A 38 8.12 -28.14 3.23
C GLU A 38 8.19 -26.75 3.88
N GLU A 39 9.38 -26.36 4.34
CA GLU A 39 9.67 -24.97 4.61
C GLU A 39 9.42 -24.23 3.30
N GLN A 40 8.30 -23.50 3.24
CA GLN A 40 8.13 -22.48 2.22
C GLN A 40 9.39 -21.62 2.26
N PRO A 41 10.11 -21.44 1.14
CA PRO A 41 11.27 -20.59 1.13
C PRO A 41 10.83 -19.21 1.60
N LYS A 42 11.42 -18.72 2.70
CA LYS A 42 11.28 -17.32 3.10
C LYS A 42 11.85 -16.47 1.98
N THR A 43 11.01 -16.05 1.03
CA THR A 43 11.30 -14.90 0.19
C THR A 43 11.46 -13.72 1.15
N THR A 44 12.68 -13.23 1.28
CA THR A 44 12.95 -12.03 2.05
C THR A 44 12.38 -10.88 1.23
N GLU A 45 11.18 -10.42 1.57
CA GLU A 45 10.57 -9.26 0.93
C GLU A 45 11.54 -8.06 1.01
N LEU A 46 11.66 -7.31 -0.08
CA LEU A 46 12.48 -6.09 -0.12
C LEU A 46 11.97 -5.10 0.92
N ARG A 47 12.90 -4.39 1.55
CA ARG A 47 12.64 -3.38 2.58
C ARG A 47 13.38 -2.10 2.26
N LEU A 48 12.76 -0.96 2.56
CA LEU A 48 13.39 0.35 2.45
C LEU A 48 14.44 0.52 3.55
N SER A 49 15.55 1.18 3.24
CA SER A 49 16.59 1.47 4.21
C SER A 49 16.16 2.57 5.17
N ALA A 50 16.59 2.45 6.42
CA ALA A 50 16.36 3.44 7.48
C ALA A 50 17.63 4.26 7.82
N GLU A 51 18.75 4.00 7.14
CA GLU A 51 20.05 4.52 7.56
C GLU A 51 20.20 6.02 7.31
N ASN A 52 19.93 6.46 6.09
CA ASN A 52 19.97 7.84 5.62
C ASN A 52 19.27 7.94 4.26
N MET A 53 19.06 9.16 3.76
CA MET A 53 18.34 9.38 2.51
C MET A 53 19.02 8.77 1.28
N ASP A 54 20.35 8.74 1.22
CA ASP A 54 21.08 8.10 0.11
C ASP A 54 20.80 6.59 0.05
N LYS A 55 20.88 5.91 1.20
CA LYS A 55 20.60 4.48 1.30
C LYS A 55 19.13 4.16 1.14
N TYR A 56 18.26 5.07 1.57
CA TYR A 56 16.84 5.00 1.30
C TYR A 56 16.58 5.05 -0.21
N ALA A 57 17.11 6.04 -0.93
CA ALA A 57 16.92 6.18 -2.37
C ALA A 57 17.42 4.94 -3.15
N GLU A 58 18.62 4.43 -2.80
CA GLU A 58 19.14 3.17 -3.40
C GLU A 58 18.21 1.97 -3.16
N SER A 59 17.53 1.92 -2.00
CA SER A 59 16.61 0.83 -1.65
C SER A 59 15.22 1.00 -2.25
N GLU A 60 14.76 2.25 -2.41
CA GLU A 60 13.53 2.61 -3.09
C GLU A 60 13.63 2.22 -4.57
N ASP A 61 14.71 2.61 -5.26
CA ASP A 61 14.94 2.26 -6.66
C ASP A 61 14.88 0.74 -6.88
N LYS A 62 15.52 -0.03 -5.99
CA LYS A 62 15.48 -1.50 -6.04
C LYS A 62 14.07 -2.04 -5.84
N MET A 63 13.29 -1.45 -4.92
CA MET A 63 11.91 -1.83 -4.68
C MET A 63 11.06 -1.50 -5.92
N MET A 64 11.15 -0.29 -6.45
CA MET A 64 10.43 0.17 -7.64
C MET A 64 10.64 -0.77 -8.83
N VAL A 65 11.90 -1.11 -9.16
CA VAL A 65 12.22 -2.00 -10.28
C VAL A 65 11.69 -3.42 -10.08
N SER A 66 11.45 -3.84 -8.83
CA SER A 66 10.90 -5.17 -8.53
C SER A 66 9.37 -5.25 -8.65
N LEU A 67 8.69 -4.10 -8.65
CA LEU A 67 7.23 -3.99 -8.69
C LEU A 67 6.72 -3.87 -10.14
N GLY A 68 5.48 -4.31 -10.37
CA GLY A 68 4.77 -3.97 -11.60
C GLY A 68 4.32 -2.50 -11.60
N ASP A 69 4.00 -1.96 -12.78
CA ASP A 69 3.68 -0.54 -12.98
C ASP A 69 2.62 0.01 -12.00
N ASP A 70 1.54 -0.74 -11.76
CA ASP A 70 0.49 -0.33 -10.83
C ASP A 70 1.00 -0.21 -9.38
N ASP A 71 1.84 -1.16 -8.93
CA ASP A 71 2.39 -1.14 -7.58
C ASP A 71 3.54 -0.12 -7.44
N GLN A 72 4.26 0.17 -8.52
CA GLN A 72 5.21 1.29 -8.56
C GLN A 72 4.48 2.62 -8.31
N MET A 73 3.36 2.86 -9.00
CA MET A 73 2.54 4.05 -8.80
C MET A 73 1.99 4.12 -7.36
N ARG A 74 1.56 2.99 -6.79
CA ARG A 74 1.09 2.93 -5.40
C ARG A 74 2.21 3.23 -4.40
N LEU A 75 3.43 2.75 -4.65
CA LEU A 75 4.60 3.07 -3.82
C LEU A 75 4.92 4.58 -3.88
N GLN A 76 4.95 5.17 -5.07
CA GLN A 76 5.17 6.62 -5.24
C GLN A 76 4.12 7.46 -4.50
N LYS A 77 2.83 7.10 -4.64
CA LYS A 77 1.75 7.75 -3.88
C LYS A 77 1.93 7.59 -2.37
N ALA A 78 2.27 6.39 -1.90
CA ALA A 78 2.47 6.14 -0.48
C ALA A 78 3.61 6.98 0.09
N ILE A 79 4.74 7.07 -0.62
CA ILE A 79 5.89 7.90 -0.25
C ILE A 79 5.48 9.37 -0.20
N GLN A 80 4.78 9.88 -1.22
CA GLN A 80 4.31 11.27 -1.24
C GLN A 80 3.37 11.58 -0.06
N ILE A 81 2.39 10.71 0.21
CA ILE A 81 1.49 10.88 1.35
C ILE A 81 2.32 10.97 2.63
N ILE A 82 3.20 10.00 2.88
CA ILE A 82 3.99 9.97 4.12
C ILE A 82 4.91 11.19 4.21
N GLY A 83 5.56 11.61 3.12
CA GLY A 83 6.38 12.81 3.10
C GLY A 83 5.58 14.06 3.50
N ASN A 84 4.45 14.30 2.83
CA ASN A 84 3.65 15.50 3.03
C ASN A 84 3.03 15.62 4.44
N TYR A 85 2.64 14.50 5.06
CA TYR A 85 2.12 14.51 6.42
C TYR A 85 3.19 14.62 7.52
N ASN A 86 4.48 14.59 7.16
CA ASN A 86 5.59 14.62 8.11
C ASN A 86 6.55 15.80 7.88
N ILE A 87 6.16 16.80 7.09
CA ILE A 87 6.92 18.04 6.92
C ILE A 87 7.10 18.72 8.27
N VAL A 88 8.35 19.06 8.59
CA VAL A 88 8.70 19.81 9.79
C VAL A 88 9.14 21.22 9.38
N TYR A 89 8.41 22.22 9.84
CA TYR A 89 8.76 23.62 9.66
C TYR A 89 9.68 24.11 10.78
N GLY A 90 10.69 24.89 10.41
CA GLY A 90 11.59 25.60 11.30
C GLY A 90 10.95 26.85 11.91
N ALA A 91 11.75 27.61 12.66
CA ALA A 91 11.28 28.80 13.37
C ALA A 91 10.88 29.95 12.43
N GLU A 92 11.43 29.99 11.22
CA GLU A 92 11.16 31.02 10.20
C GLU A 92 10.09 30.56 9.19
N GLU A 93 9.32 29.51 9.51
CA GLU A 93 8.32 28.88 8.62
C GLU A 93 8.91 28.22 7.35
N ASP A 94 10.24 28.22 7.19
CA ASP A 94 10.94 27.41 6.21
C ASP A 94 10.93 25.93 6.58
N ILE A 95 11.07 25.04 5.59
CA ILE A 95 11.12 23.59 5.85
C ILE A 95 12.49 23.21 6.41
N ASP A 96 12.48 22.50 7.53
CA ASP A 96 13.65 21.87 8.13
C ASP A 96 13.82 20.49 7.48
N ASN A 97 14.60 20.44 6.39
CA ASN A 97 14.79 19.22 5.60
C ASN A 97 15.41 18.09 6.43
N ASP A 98 16.42 18.39 7.26
CA ASP A 98 17.08 17.38 8.10
C ASP A 98 16.08 16.70 9.07
N LYS A 99 15.19 17.49 9.69
CA LYS A 99 14.14 16.93 10.56
C LYS A 99 13.06 16.22 9.76
N THR A 100 12.66 16.76 8.62
CA THR A 100 11.64 16.16 7.75
C THR A 100 12.11 14.79 7.26
N ASP A 101 13.34 14.69 6.77
CA ASP A 101 13.98 13.43 6.34
C ASP A 101 14.07 12.44 7.50
N ALA A 102 14.49 12.89 8.69
CA ALA A 102 14.58 12.02 9.86
C ALA A 102 13.21 11.46 10.28
N VAL A 103 12.15 12.28 10.24
CA VAL A 103 10.78 11.83 10.53
C VAL A 103 10.29 10.88 9.43
N PHE A 104 10.52 11.21 8.17
CA PHE A 104 10.15 10.38 7.03
C PHE A 104 10.81 9.00 7.10
N LEU A 105 12.13 8.92 7.26
CA LEU A 105 12.88 7.66 7.41
C LEU A 105 12.41 6.84 8.60
N LYS A 106 11.98 7.49 9.69
CA LYS A 106 11.37 6.78 10.82
C LYS A 106 10.03 6.12 10.46
N GLN A 107 9.27 6.71 9.54
CA GLN A 107 8.00 6.14 9.08
C GLN A 107 8.17 5.05 8.04
N VAL A 108 9.14 5.14 7.13
CA VAL A 108 9.27 4.18 6.01
C VAL A 108 10.42 3.17 6.19
N GLY A 109 11.41 3.52 7.00
CA GLY A 109 12.63 2.75 7.17
C GLY A 109 12.36 1.35 7.71
N GLY A 110 12.99 0.36 7.06
CA GLY A 110 12.85 -1.06 7.37
C GLY A 110 11.52 -1.68 6.93
N LYS A 111 10.60 -0.93 6.29
CA LYS A 111 9.30 -1.44 5.88
C LYS A 111 9.32 -2.06 4.49
N THR A 112 8.48 -3.08 4.29
CA THR A 112 8.20 -3.63 2.96
C THR A 112 7.20 -2.73 2.21
N PHE A 113 7.05 -2.93 0.90
CA PHE A 113 6.07 -2.21 0.08
C PHE A 113 4.68 -2.18 0.72
N LYS A 114 4.18 -3.34 1.15
CA LYS A 114 2.86 -3.46 1.77
C LYS A 114 2.75 -2.64 3.06
N GLU A 115 3.77 -2.72 3.92
CA GLU A 115 3.81 -1.99 5.19
C GLU A 115 3.85 -0.46 4.96
N VAL A 116 4.55 0.02 3.93
CA VAL A 116 4.56 1.44 3.55
C VAL A 116 3.18 1.89 3.09
N CYS A 117 2.51 1.09 2.25
CA CYS A 117 1.15 1.38 1.81
C CYS A 117 0.16 1.46 2.99
N GLU A 118 0.26 0.54 3.95
CA GLU A 118 -0.57 0.56 5.16
C GLU A 118 -0.36 1.82 6.00
N VAL A 119 0.89 2.29 6.12
CA VAL A 119 1.20 3.55 6.82
C VAL A 119 0.55 4.74 6.11
N ALA A 120 0.70 4.83 4.78
CA ALA A 120 0.12 5.93 4.00
C ALA A 120 -1.41 5.98 4.11
N GLU A 121 -2.10 4.84 3.98
CA GLU A 121 -3.55 4.80 4.20
C GLU A 121 -3.94 5.17 5.63
N GLY A 122 -3.11 4.82 6.61
CA GLY A 122 -3.28 5.23 7.99
C GLY A 122 -3.30 6.76 8.14
N TYR A 123 -2.39 7.46 7.46
CA TYR A 123 -2.38 8.92 7.41
C TYR A 123 -3.64 9.49 6.77
N LEU A 124 -4.06 8.96 5.62
CA LEU A 124 -5.27 9.42 4.93
C LEU A 124 -6.53 9.28 5.81
N LYS A 125 -6.71 8.11 6.43
CA LYS A 125 -7.84 7.83 7.33
C LYS A 125 -7.80 8.75 8.56
N ALA A 126 -6.62 8.94 9.16
CA ALA A 126 -6.46 9.81 10.31
C ALA A 126 -6.75 11.29 9.97
N TYR A 127 -6.37 11.73 8.78
CA TYR A 127 -6.63 13.10 8.32
C TYR A 127 -8.12 13.33 8.06
N GLN A 128 -8.80 12.43 7.33
CA GLN A 128 -10.23 12.52 7.15
C GLN A 128 -10.97 12.52 8.49
N GLN A 129 -10.60 11.63 9.41
CA GLN A 129 -11.25 11.56 10.72
C GLN A 129 -11.09 12.87 11.50
N ARG A 130 -9.90 13.48 11.48
CA ARG A 130 -9.64 14.77 12.13
C ARG A 130 -10.53 15.88 11.57
N GLU A 131 -10.68 15.94 10.25
CA GLU A 131 -11.57 16.93 9.62
C GLU A 131 -13.04 16.68 9.98
N LEU A 132 -13.49 15.43 9.93
CA LEU A 132 -14.84 15.07 10.37
C LEU A 132 -15.09 15.45 11.84
N ASP A 133 -14.13 15.19 12.74
CA ASP A 133 -14.23 15.55 14.15
C ASP A 133 -14.29 17.06 14.36
N ARG A 134 -13.46 17.83 13.63
CA ARG A 134 -13.47 19.30 13.63
C ARG A 134 -14.82 19.85 13.20
N ILE A 135 -15.36 19.34 12.09
CA ILE A 135 -16.65 19.77 11.51
C ILE A 135 -17.81 19.39 12.42
N ASN A 136 -17.82 18.16 12.96
CA ASN A 136 -18.85 17.73 13.90
C ASN A 136 -18.82 18.53 15.19
N THR A 137 -17.64 18.91 15.68
CA THR A 137 -17.49 19.84 16.81
C THR A 137 -18.11 21.19 16.48
N LEU A 138 -17.81 21.74 15.30
CA LEU A 138 -18.38 23.01 14.83
C LEU A 138 -19.90 22.97 14.76
N LEU A 139 -20.47 21.93 14.14
CA LEU A 139 -21.92 21.69 14.07
C LEU A 139 -22.54 21.57 15.46
N GLY A 140 -21.87 20.89 16.40
CA GLY A 140 -22.32 20.78 17.79
C GLY A 140 -22.32 22.12 18.56
N THR A 141 -21.60 23.14 18.09
CA THR A 141 -21.65 24.48 18.70
C THR A 141 -22.84 25.32 18.27
N ILE A 142 -23.52 24.95 17.18
CA ILE A 142 -24.65 25.69 16.59
C ILE A 142 -25.93 25.30 17.31
N LYS A 143 -26.64 26.29 17.87
CA LYS A 143 -27.81 26.04 18.72
C LYS A 143 -29.11 26.12 17.96
N ASP A 144 -29.21 27.02 16.99
CA ASP A 144 -30.37 27.17 16.12
C ASP A 144 -29.92 27.37 14.66
N PRO A 145 -29.88 26.29 13.86
CA PRO A 145 -29.51 26.35 12.44
C PRO A 145 -30.37 27.29 11.58
N LYS A 146 -31.55 27.71 12.06
CA LYS A 146 -32.46 28.62 11.34
C LYS A 146 -32.33 30.07 11.80
N ALA A 147 -31.55 30.34 12.83
CA ALA A 147 -31.28 31.71 13.23
C ALA A 147 -30.40 32.38 12.16
N ALA A 148 -30.80 33.55 11.69
CA ALA A 148 -30.06 34.29 10.67
C ALA A 148 -28.58 34.56 11.05
N SER A 149 -28.25 34.57 12.35
CA SER A 149 -26.87 34.72 12.84
C SER A 149 -26.02 33.45 12.75
N GLU A 150 -26.64 32.28 12.56
CA GLU A 150 -25.96 30.97 12.53
C GLU A 150 -26.17 30.20 11.21
N GLU A 151 -27.12 30.60 10.38
CA GLU A 151 -27.49 29.94 9.12
C GLU A 151 -26.29 29.76 8.18
N ASP A 152 -25.52 30.81 7.92
CA ASP A 152 -24.34 30.74 7.03
C ASP A 152 -23.29 29.76 7.54
N LYS A 153 -22.95 29.86 8.84
CA LYS A 153 -21.99 28.97 9.50
C LYS A 153 -22.46 27.51 9.47
N TYR A 154 -23.77 27.28 9.63
CA TYR A 154 -24.34 25.94 9.55
C TYR A 154 -24.24 25.39 8.13
N ASN A 155 -24.60 26.17 7.11
CA ASN A 155 -24.54 25.76 5.72
C ASN A 155 -23.11 25.48 5.26
N GLU A 156 -22.15 26.31 5.66
CA GLU A 156 -20.72 26.09 5.42
C GLU A 156 -20.26 24.77 6.06
N ALA A 157 -20.56 24.55 7.34
CA ALA A 157 -20.19 23.31 8.02
C ALA A 157 -20.83 22.05 7.42
N GLN A 158 -22.04 22.15 6.85
CA GLN A 158 -22.66 21.05 6.11
C GLN A 158 -21.95 20.80 4.78
N ASN A 159 -21.55 21.85 4.06
CA ASN A 159 -20.78 21.70 2.83
C ASN A 159 -19.41 21.05 3.11
N ASP A 160 -18.70 21.55 4.12
CA ASP A 160 -17.43 20.97 4.59
C ASP A 160 -17.58 19.49 4.95
N LEU A 161 -18.69 19.12 5.61
CA LEU A 161 -18.97 17.72 5.95
C LEU A 161 -19.10 16.84 4.70
N GLU A 162 -19.77 17.33 3.66
CA GLU A 162 -19.93 16.62 2.39
C GLU A 162 -18.62 16.55 1.59
N GLU A 163 -17.75 17.54 1.70
CA GLU A 163 -16.40 17.52 1.12
C GLU A 163 -15.48 16.56 1.88
N ALA A 164 -15.49 16.60 3.21
CA ALA A 164 -14.67 15.74 4.05
C ALA A 164 -14.96 14.25 3.84
N LYS A 165 -16.22 13.88 3.64
CA LYS A 165 -16.63 12.49 3.31
C LYS A 165 -16.08 11.99 1.98
N LYS A 166 -15.70 12.89 1.06
CA LYS A 166 -15.13 12.54 -0.25
C LYS A 166 -13.61 12.49 -0.25
N MET A 167 -12.96 12.89 0.86
CA MET A 167 -11.51 12.81 0.97
C MET A 167 -11.02 11.37 0.76
N PRO A 168 -9.89 11.17 0.04
CA PRO A 168 -9.37 9.85 -0.21
C PRO A 168 -8.90 9.18 1.09
N ILE A 169 -9.26 7.92 1.28
CA ILE A 169 -8.84 7.09 2.43
C ILE A 169 -8.01 5.85 2.03
N THR A 170 -7.83 5.66 0.73
CA THR A 170 -6.99 4.61 0.14
C THR A 170 -5.98 5.24 -0.80
N ILE A 171 -4.87 4.54 -1.05
CA ILE A 171 -3.85 4.99 -2.00
C ILE A 171 -4.40 5.08 -3.42
N ASP A 172 -5.27 4.14 -3.79
CA ASP A 172 -5.80 4.07 -5.15
C ASP A 172 -6.73 5.26 -5.47
N ALA A 173 -7.44 5.78 -4.46
CA ALA A 173 -8.28 6.97 -4.57
C ALA A 173 -7.51 8.29 -4.40
N TYR A 174 -6.27 8.23 -3.90
CA TYR A 174 -5.41 9.41 -3.75
C TYR A 174 -4.89 9.85 -5.12
N ASP A 175 -5.02 11.14 -5.43
CA ASP A 175 -4.50 11.71 -6.66
C ASP A 175 -3.04 12.11 -6.47
N TYR A 176 -2.16 11.56 -7.32
CA TYR A 176 -0.74 11.85 -7.24
C TYR A 176 -0.47 13.23 -7.84
N ASN A 177 0.34 14.05 -7.17
CA ASN A 177 0.68 15.37 -7.67
C ASN A 177 2.20 15.58 -7.68
N GLU A 178 2.81 15.57 -8.87
CA GLU A 178 4.26 15.77 -9.03
C GLU A 178 4.77 17.10 -8.45
N GLU A 179 3.92 18.14 -8.38
CA GLU A 179 4.29 19.45 -7.82
C GLU A 179 4.18 19.48 -6.27
N CYS A 180 3.64 18.44 -5.66
CA CYS A 180 3.56 18.29 -4.19
C CYS A 180 4.67 17.37 -3.64
N PHE A 181 5.76 17.21 -4.37
CA PHE A 181 7.02 16.71 -3.83
C PHE A 181 7.84 17.91 -3.34
N LEU A 182 8.30 17.85 -2.09
CA LEU A 182 9.45 18.65 -1.67
C LEU A 182 10.73 18.04 -2.22
#